data_AF-A0A954VV77-F1
#
_entry.id   AF-A0A954VV77-F1
#
_cell.length_a   1.000
_cell.length_b   1.000
_cell.length_c   1.000
_cell.angle_alpha   90.00
_cell.angle_beta   90.00
_cell.angle_gamma   90.00
#
_symmetry.space_group_name_H-M   'P 1'
#
loop_
_entity.id
_entity.type
_entity.pdbx_description
1 polymer ?
#
loop_
_entity_poly.entity_id
_entity_poly.type
_entity_poly.pdbx_seq_one_letter_code
_entity_poly.pdbx_strand_id
1 'polypeptide(L)'
;MPDASESVVIHEDEGYGPKDSSGRPALKPIEREEAQITPVMIVGIVGAVLLTLIVAWLIGNTYKGSETGVPMWILAIGAVLLGPPLAVAGYAFLRNSELEPHRGAVLWMRAAVCGLVYALLWAGFYFLKTNLFGDDLELIHYAMAAVPMVSIGGLTALASMEMDFVSGAIHYGMYLGATVLLRLLMGIPF
;
A
#
# COMPACT_ATOMS: atom_id res chain seq x y z
N MET A 1 -9.46 -38.92 39.42
CA MET A 1 -9.50 -38.87 37.95
C MET A 1 -10.95 -39.11 37.55
N PRO A 2 -11.55 -38.30 36.66
CA PRO A 2 -12.91 -38.53 36.18
C PRO A 2 -12.98 -39.85 35.38
N ASP A 3 -14.14 -40.49 35.40
CA ASP A 3 -14.41 -41.79 34.77
C ASP A 3 -14.45 -41.68 33.24
N ALA A 4 -14.03 -42.74 32.53
CA ALA A 4 -13.90 -42.74 31.07
C ALA A 4 -15.23 -42.59 30.30
N SER A 5 -16.36 -42.56 31.01
CA SER A 5 -17.70 -42.32 30.45
C SER A 5 -18.02 -40.83 30.24
N GLU A 6 -17.18 -39.93 30.73
CA GLU A 6 -17.34 -38.48 30.60
C GLU A 6 -16.61 -37.92 29.35
N SER A 7 -16.59 -38.68 28.26
CA SER A 7 -16.07 -38.18 26.99
C SER A 7 -17.03 -37.14 26.42
N VAL A 8 -16.66 -35.86 26.52
CA VAL A 8 -17.30 -34.76 25.82
C VAL A 8 -17.14 -35.01 24.32
N VAL A 9 -18.21 -35.47 23.67
CA VAL A 9 -18.30 -35.54 22.22
C VAL A 9 -18.38 -34.10 21.72
N ILE A 10 -17.24 -33.58 21.27
CA ILE A 10 -17.20 -32.31 20.54
C ILE A 10 -17.86 -32.59 19.20
N HIS A 11 -19.14 -32.24 19.08
CA HIS A 11 -19.79 -32.10 17.79
C HIS A 11 -19.11 -30.92 17.08
N GLU A 12 -18.12 -31.22 16.23
CA GLU A 12 -17.76 -30.28 15.19
C GLU A 12 -19.02 -30.03 14.37
N ASP A 13 -19.39 -28.76 14.22
CA ASP A 13 -20.56 -28.35 13.43
C ASP A 13 -20.47 -29.03 12.07
N GLU A 14 -21.42 -29.95 11.79
CA GLU A 14 -21.49 -30.63 10.51
C GLU A 14 -21.85 -29.62 9.41
N GLY A 15 -20.82 -28.94 8.86
CA GLY A 15 -20.85 -28.16 7.63
C GLY A 15 -22.10 -27.30 7.45
N TYR A 16 -22.01 -26.03 7.84
CA TYR A 16 -23.02 -25.00 7.55
C TYR A 16 -23.35 -24.97 6.04
N GLY A 17 -24.59 -25.34 5.67
CA GLY A 17 -25.10 -25.22 4.30
C GLY A 17 -26.15 -26.26 3.90
N PRO A 18 -26.83 -26.09 2.75
CA PRO A 18 -27.75 -27.08 2.20
C PRO A 18 -27.02 -28.40 1.94
N LYS A 19 -27.57 -29.51 2.41
CA LYS A 19 -27.06 -30.87 2.15
C LYS A 19 -27.83 -31.49 0.97
N ASP A 20 -27.14 -32.30 0.17
CA ASP A 20 -27.77 -33.09 -0.89
C ASP A 20 -28.56 -34.27 -0.30
N SER A 21 -29.27 -35.00 -1.15
CA SER A 21 -30.06 -36.18 -0.76
C SER A 21 -29.21 -37.33 -0.18
N SER A 22 -27.88 -37.21 -0.16
CA SER A 22 -26.92 -38.16 0.40
C SER A 22 -26.21 -37.62 1.64
N GLY A 23 -26.68 -36.50 2.21
CA GLY A 23 -26.14 -35.89 3.42
C GLY A 23 -24.80 -35.18 3.22
N ARG A 24 -24.34 -35.03 1.98
CA ARG A 24 -23.11 -34.30 1.66
C ARG A 24 -23.43 -32.82 1.48
N PRO A 25 -22.52 -31.90 1.85
CA PRO A 25 -22.72 -30.49 1.58
C PRO A 25 -22.92 -30.26 0.07
N ALA A 26 -24.09 -29.73 -0.32
CA ALA A 26 -24.46 -29.50 -1.72
C ALA A 26 -23.68 -28.33 -2.33
N LEU A 27 -23.20 -27.43 -1.48
CA LEU A 27 -22.32 -26.33 -1.86
C LEU A 27 -20.87 -26.78 -1.69
N LYS A 28 -20.15 -26.89 -2.81
CA LYS A 28 -18.70 -27.08 -2.76
C LYS A 28 -18.08 -25.88 -2.02
N PRO A 29 -17.12 -26.11 -1.09
CA PRO A 29 -16.34 -25.02 -0.51
C PRO A 29 -15.80 -24.13 -1.63
N ILE A 30 -15.92 -22.80 -1.48
CA ILE A 30 -15.33 -21.85 -2.42
C ILE A 30 -13.82 -22.03 -2.31
N GLU A 31 -13.25 -22.76 -3.25
CA GLU A 31 -11.82 -23.01 -3.33
C GLU A 31 -11.13 -21.67 -3.61
N ARG A 32 -10.29 -21.23 -2.67
CA ARG A 32 -9.52 -20.00 -2.83
C ARG A 32 -8.54 -20.20 -4.00
N GLU A 33 -8.77 -19.53 -5.12
CA GLU A 33 -7.71 -19.36 -6.13
C GLU A 33 -6.61 -18.49 -5.52
N GLU A 34 -5.54 -19.14 -5.05
CA GLU A 34 -4.31 -18.45 -4.68
C GLU A 34 -3.74 -17.74 -5.91
N ALA A 35 -3.28 -16.50 -5.72
CA ALA A 35 -2.64 -15.76 -6.79
C ALA A 35 -1.42 -16.55 -7.29
N GLN A 36 -1.48 -17.04 -8.52
CA GLN A 36 -0.37 -17.79 -9.11
C GLN A 36 0.77 -16.84 -9.47
N ILE A 37 1.64 -16.56 -8.49
CA ILE A 37 2.84 -15.76 -8.70
C ILE A 37 3.81 -16.55 -9.57
N THR A 38 3.93 -16.17 -10.83
CA THR A 38 4.87 -16.80 -11.76
C THR A 38 6.29 -16.25 -11.56
N PRO A 39 7.35 -17.04 -11.83
CA PRO A 39 8.73 -16.55 -11.78
C PRO A 39 8.97 -15.30 -12.66
N VAL A 40 8.29 -15.22 -13.80
CA VAL A 40 8.36 -14.07 -14.72
C VAL A 40 7.81 -12.81 -14.04
N MET A 41 6.70 -12.93 -13.30
CA MET A 41 6.12 -11.80 -12.57
C MET A 41 7.06 -11.32 -11.46
N ILE A 42 7.71 -12.23 -10.73
CA ILE A 42 8.70 -11.88 -9.70
C ILE A 42 9.87 -11.11 -10.32
N VAL A 43 10.45 -11.63 -11.41
CA VAL A 43 11.55 -10.96 -12.13
C VAL A 43 11.11 -9.57 -12.61
N GLY A 44 9.89 -9.44 -13.12
CA GLY A 44 9.33 -8.16 -13.53
C GLY A 44 9.22 -7.15 -12.37
N ILE A 45 8.69 -7.57 -11.22
CA ILE A 45 8.56 -6.71 -10.03
C ILE A 45 9.95 -6.29 -9.52
N VAL A 46 10.86 -7.25 -9.32
CA VAL A 46 12.21 -6.96 -8.85
C VAL A 46 12.95 -6.05 -9.82
N GLY A 47 12.85 -6.31 -11.13
CA GLY A 47 13.45 -5.48 -12.17
C GLY A 47 12.90 -4.05 -12.15
N ALA A 48 11.59 -3.87 -12.00
CA ALA A 48 10.97 -2.55 -11.91
C ALA A 48 11.41 -1.77 -10.65
N VAL A 49 11.52 -2.45 -9.50
CA VAL A 49 12.02 -1.85 -8.26
C VAL A 49 13.48 -1.41 -8.43
N LEU A 50 14.35 -2.30 -8.91
CA LEU A 50 15.76 -1.98 -9.14
C LEU A 50 15.94 -0.85 -10.14
N LEU A 51 15.18 -0.86 -11.25
CA LEU A 51 15.19 0.22 -12.24
C LEU A 51 14.79 1.56 -11.61
N THR A 52 13.74 1.58 -10.80
CA THR A 52 13.27 2.80 -10.11
C THR A 52 14.35 3.35 -9.17
N LEU A 53 15.03 2.48 -8.42
CA LEU A 53 16.16 2.87 -7.55
C LEU A 53 17.33 3.41 -8.37
N ILE A 54 17.73 2.72 -9.44
CA ILE A 54 18.83 3.16 -10.32
C ILE A 54 18.50 4.53 -10.93
N VAL A 55 17.28 4.73 -11.44
CA VAL A 55 16.85 6.00 -12.02
C VAL A 55 16.89 7.12 -10.98
N ALA A 56 16.39 6.88 -9.76
CA ALA A 56 16.47 7.85 -8.68
C ALA A 56 17.93 8.20 -8.35
N TRP A 57 18.80 7.20 -8.20
CA TRP A 57 20.23 7.43 -7.96
C TRP A 57 20.89 8.26 -9.08
N LEU A 58 20.59 7.94 -10.35
CA LEU A 58 21.10 8.67 -11.51
C LEU A 58 20.62 10.13 -11.54
N ILE A 59 19.34 10.37 -11.24
CA ILE A 59 18.80 11.73 -11.13
C ILE A 59 19.55 12.51 -10.05
N GLY A 60 19.67 11.93 -8.84
CA GLY A 60 20.41 12.56 -7.74
C GLY A 60 21.86 12.88 -8.11
N ASN A 61 22.56 11.95 -8.75
CA ASN A 61 23.93 12.16 -9.18
C ASN A 61 24.06 13.21 -10.30
N THR A 62 23.10 13.29 -11.21
CA THR A 62 23.08 14.27 -12.31
C THR A 62 22.96 15.70 -11.80
N TYR A 63 22.15 15.92 -10.76
CA TYR A 63 21.93 17.24 -10.17
C TYR A 63 22.82 17.51 -8.95
N LYS A 64 23.76 16.61 -8.64
CA LYS A 64 24.68 16.76 -7.52
C LYS A 64 25.60 17.97 -7.75
N GLY A 65 25.59 18.92 -6.82
CA GLY A 65 26.37 20.15 -6.92
C GLY A 65 25.74 21.25 -7.78
N SER A 66 24.53 21.04 -8.30
CA SER A 66 23.74 22.13 -8.89
C SER A 66 23.22 23.07 -7.79
N GLU A 67 23.23 24.38 -8.05
CA GLU A 67 22.73 25.38 -7.10
C GLU A 67 21.21 25.24 -6.85
N THR A 68 20.47 24.78 -7.86
CA THR A 68 19.01 24.66 -7.82
C THR A 68 18.51 23.28 -7.35
N GLY A 69 19.40 22.29 -7.22
CA GLY A 69 19.02 20.91 -6.92
C GLY A 69 18.18 20.24 -8.01
N VAL A 70 17.53 19.12 -7.66
CA VAL A 70 16.63 18.39 -8.57
C VAL A 70 15.37 19.24 -8.84
N PRO A 71 15.03 19.51 -10.11
CA PRO A 71 13.87 20.30 -10.48
C PRO A 71 12.56 19.77 -9.86
N MET A 72 11.75 20.69 -9.32
CA MET A 72 10.48 20.36 -8.64
C MET A 72 9.54 19.51 -9.51
N TRP A 73 9.48 19.78 -10.82
CA TRP A 73 8.61 19.05 -11.74
C TRP A 73 9.01 17.58 -11.89
N ILE A 74 10.30 17.24 -11.79
CA ILE A 74 10.77 15.83 -11.81
C ILE A 74 10.28 15.12 -10.55
N LEU A 75 10.41 15.77 -9.40
CA LEU A 75 9.95 15.22 -8.12
C LEU A 75 8.43 15.05 -8.10
N ALA A 76 7.68 16.02 -8.65
CA ALA A 76 6.23 15.96 -8.74
C ALA A 76 5.76 14.82 -9.66
N ILE A 77 6.37 14.68 -10.85
CA ILE A 77 6.06 13.57 -11.77
C ILE A 77 6.40 12.23 -11.10
N GLY A 78 7.57 12.12 -10.48
CA GLY A 78 7.97 10.90 -9.76
C GLY A 78 6.98 10.52 -8.66
N ALA A 79 6.57 11.48 -7.83
CA ALA A 79 5.57 11.27 -6.78
C ALA A 79 4.24 10.75 -7.36
N VAL A 80 3.73 11.36 -8.43
CA VAL A 80 2.47 10.93 -9.07
C VAL A 80 2.61 9.54 -9.71
N LEU A 81 3.71 9.27 -10.40
CA LEU A 81 3.92 7.99 -11.10
C LEU A 81 4.13 6.81 -10.14
N LEU A 82 4.68 7.05 -8.95
CA LEU A 82 4.85 6.00 -7.92
C LEU A 82 3.52 5.57 -7.30
N GLY A 83 2.54 6.46 -7.23
CA GLY A 83 1.27 6.23 -6.55
C GLY A 83 0.54 4.97 -7.02
N PRO A 84 0.13 4.87 -8.30
CA PRO A 84 -0.62 3.73 -8.82
C PRO A 84 0.06 2.36 -8.62
N PRO A 85 1.33 2.13 -9.02
CA PRO A 85 1.96 0.82 -8.87
C PRO A 85 2.15 0.42 -7.40
N LEU A 86 2.49 1.37 -6.53
CA LEU A 86 2.59 1.09 -5.09
C LEU A 86 1.21 0.80 -4.47
N ALA A 87 0.16 1.48 -4.94
CA ALA A 87 -1.20 1.20 -4.50
C ALA A 87 -1.68 -0.19 -4.93
N VAL A 88 -1.34 -0.63 -6.14
CA VAL A 88 -1.64 -2.02 -6.57
C VAL A 88 -0.85 -3.03 -5.75
N ALA A 89 0.45 -2.78 -5.55
CA ALA A 89 1.30 -3.67 -4.75
C ALA A 89 0.78 -3.78 -3.31
N GLY A 90 0.47 -2.66 -2.68
CA GLY A 90 -0.07 -2.63 -1.33
C GLY A 90 -1.44 -3.30 -1.22
N TYR A 91 -2.32 -3.10 -2.20
CA TYR A 91 -3.61 -3.79 -2.27
C TYR A 91 -3.47 -5.31 -2.34
N ALA A 92 -2.47 -5.83 -3.04
CA ALA A 92 -2.24 -7.27 -3.13
C ALA A 92 -1.98 -7.93 -1.76
N PHE A 93 -1.37 -7.20 -0.80
CA PHE A 93 -1.01 -7.72 0.52
C PHE A 93 -1.99 -7.32 1.63
N LEU A 94 -2.54 -6.10 1.58
CA LEU A 94 -3.30 -5.49 2.67
C LEU A 94 -4.82 -5.48 2.45
N ARG A 95 -5.31 -5.99 1.30
CA ARG A 95 -6.76 -6.07 1.06
C ARG A 95 -7.43 -6.98 2.08
N ASN A 96 -8.69 -6.67 2.39
CA ASN A 96 -9.52 -7.61 3.12
C ASN A 96 -9.73 -8.89 2.28
N SER A 97 -9.45 -10.04 2.88
CA SER A 97 -9.61 -11.34 2.22
C SER A 97 -11.06 -11.80 2.13
N GLU A 98 -11.96 -11.20 2.90
CA GLU A 98 -13.40 -11.51 2.92
C GLU A 98 -14.17 -10.85 1.77
N LEU A 99 -13.61 -9.78 1.18
CA LEU A 99 -14.21 -9.06 0.06
C LEU A 99 -13.71 -9.60 -1.29
N GLU A 100 -14.54 -9.46 -2.32
CA GLU A 100 -14.17 -9.82 -3.68
C GLU A 100 -13.03 -8.90 -4.17
N PRO A 101 -11.93 -9.45 -4.71
CA PRO A 101 -10.81 -8.64 -5.17
C PRO A 101 -11.19 -7.77 -6.37
N HIS A 102 -10.83 -6.49 -6.32
CA HIS A 102 -10.84 -5.68 -7.53
C HIS A 102 -9.83 -6.23 -8.55
N ARG A 103 -10.23 -6.31 -9.83
CA ARG A 103 -9.38 -6.82 -10.92
C ARG A 103 -9.43 -5.90 -12.14
N GLY A 104 -8.46 -6.05 -13.03
CA GLY A 104 -8.42 -5.37 -14.32
C GLY A 104 -8.41 -3.83 -14.23
N ALA A 105 -9.14 -3.18 -15.14
CA ALA A 105 -9.17 -1.72 -15.25
C ALA A 105 -9.73 -1.02 -14.00
N VAL A 106 -10.68 -1.65 -13.30
CA VAL A 106 -11.30 -1.08 -12.09
C VAL A 106 -10.27 -0.95 -10.97
N LEU A 107 -9.43 -1.98 -10.76
CA LEU A 107 -8.34 -1.92 -9.79
C LEU A 107 -7.37 -0.79 -10.11
N TRP A 108 -6.93 -0.68 -11.37
CA TRP A 108 -5.98 0.35 -11.77
C TRP A 108 -6.55 1.77 -11.68
N MET A 109 -7.83 1.96 -11.98
CA MET A 109 -8.51 3.24 -11.81
C MET A 109 -8.56 3.66 -10.34
N ARG A 110 -8.97 2.74 -9.45
CA ARG A 110 -8.99 2.96 -7.99
C ARG A 110 -7.57 3.23 -7.45
N ALA A 111 -6.57 2.50 -7.95
CA ALA A 111 -5.17 2.70 -7.61
C ALA A 111 -4.64 4.05 -8.07
N ALA A 112 -5.03 4.50 -9.26
CA ALA A 112 -4.64 5.81 -9.78
C ALA A 112 -5.22 6.95 -8.94
N VAL A 113 -6.50 6.87 -8.55
CA VAL A 113 -7.13 7.85 -7.66
C VAL A 113 -6.44 7.87 -6.29
N CYS A 114 -6.22 6.69 -5.69
CA CYS A 114 -5.54 6.56 -4.40
C CYS A 114 -4.11 7.13 -4.44
N GLY A 115 -3.35 6.73 -5.47
CA GLY A 115 -1.98 7.20 -5.70
C GLY A 115 -1.89 8.71 -5.93
N LEU A 116 -2.86 9.30 -6.64
CA LEU A 116 -2.92 10.75 -6.83
C LEU A 116 -3.13 11.48 -5.50
N VAL A 117 -4.06 11.01 -4.66
CA VAL A 117 -4.28 11.60 -3.34
C VAL A 117 -3.02 11.47 -2.48
N TYR A 118 -2.29 10.34 -2.56
CA TYR A 118 -1.04 10.16 -1.83
C TYR A 118 0.05 11.15 -2.28
N ALA A 119 0.15 11.39 -3.59
CA ALA A 119 1.03 12.42 -4.14
C ALA A 119 0.62 13.83 -3.70
N LEU A 120 -0.68 14.13 -3.64
CA LEU A 120 -1.19 15.40 -3.13
C LEU A 120 -0.91 15.59 -1.63
N LEU A 121 -1.02 14.54 -0.82
CA LEU A 121 -0.64 14.60 0.60
C LEU A 121 0.86 14.90 0.77
N TRP A 122 1.70 14.31 -0.07
CA TRP A 122 3.13 14.60 -0.08
C TRP A 122 3.44 16.03 -0.53
N ALA A 123 2.74 16.52 -1.55
CA ALA A 123 2.81 17.92 -1.95
C ALA A 123 2.32 18.86 -0.83
N GLY A 124 1.27 18.46 -0.11
CA GLY A 124 0.76 19.15 1.07
C GLY A 124 1.80 19.26 2.18
N PHE A 125 2.56 18.19 2.46
CA PHE A 125 3.69 18.26 3.39
C PHE A 125 4.75 19.28 2.93
N TYR A 126 5.13 19.23 1.66
CA TYR A 126 6.09 20.21 1.10
C TYR A 126 5.57 21.65 1.21
N PHE A 127 4.28 21.87 0.97
CA PHE A 127 3.64 23.16 1.15
C PHE A 127 3.67 23.63 2.62
N LEU A 128 3.36 22.74 3.57
CA LEU A 128 3.42 23.04 5.01
C LEU A 128 4.84 23.37 5.47
N LYS A 129 5.83 22.60 5.03
CA LYS A 129 7.24 22.90 5.30
C LYS A 129 7.58 24.33 4.83
N THR A 130 7.32 24.62 3.56
CA THR A 130 7.75 25.87 2.92
C THR A 130 7.03 27.11 3.45
N ASN A 131 5.76 27.00 3.86
CA ASN A 131 4.94 28.16 4.22
C ASN A 131 4.70 28.31 5.73
N LEU A 132 4.79 27.22 6.50
CA LEU A 132 4.42 27.22 7.92
C LEU A 132 5.59 26.89 8.85
N PHE A 133 6.34 25.83 8.55
CA PHE A 133 7.38 25.35 9.46
C PHE A 133 8.77 25.96 9.22
N GLY A 134 9.03 26.46 8.00
CA GLY A 134 10.35 26.96 7.62
C GLY A 134 11.37 25.84 7.45
N ASP A 135 12.65 26.21 7.47
CA ASP A 135 13.75 25.28 7.19
C ASP A 135 14.16 24.44 8.43
N ASP A 136 13.87 24.92 9.64
CA ASP A 136 14.22 24.26 10.90
C ASP A 136 13.12 23.27 11.36
N LEU A 137 13.03 22.14 10.65
CA LEU A 137 12.07 21.09 10.98
C LEU A 137 12.50 20.26 12.21
N GLU A 138 11.93 20.57 13.36
CA GLU A 138 11.95 19.70 14.54
C GLU A 138 11.05 18.45 14.38
N LEU A 139 11.32 17.42 15.20
CA LEU A 139 10.54 16.18 15.24
C LEU A 139 9.04 16.41 15.45
N ILE A 140 8.68 17.44 16.22
CA ILE A 140 7.28 17.79 16.48
C ILE A 140 6.54 18.23 15.21
N HIS A 141 7.20 18.94 14.29
CA HIS A 141 6.60 19.35 13.02
C HIS A 141 6.31 18.14 12.12
N TYR A 142 7.23 17.17 12.08
CA TYR A 142 7.00 15.91 11.38
C TYR A 142 5.84 15.13 11.99
N ALA A 143 5.75 15.04 13.32
CA ALA A 143 4.64 14.37 14.00
C ALA A 143 3.30 15.07 13.71
N MET A 144 3.26 16.40 13.77
CA MET A 144 2.08 17.20 13.47
C MET A 144 1.60 17.03 12.03
N ALA A 145 2.50 16.90 11.06
CA ALA A 145 2.13 16.64 9.67
C ALA A 145 1.75 15.17 9.42
N ALA A 146 2.46 14.24 10.06
CA ALA A 146 2.24 12.80 9.87
C ALA A 146 0.83 12.37 10.29
N VAL A 147 0.30 12.86 11.41
CA VAL A 147 -1.04 12.49 11.91
C VAL A 147 -2.15 12.74 10.86
N PRO A 148 -2.35 13.96 10.34
CA PRO A 148 -3.37 14.22 9.33
C PRO A 148 -3.04 13.51 8.01
N MET A 149 -1.78 13.45 7.60
CA MET A 149 -1.40 12.76 6.35
C MET A 149 -1.75 11.27 6.40
N VAL A 150 -1.39 10.57 7.48
CA VAL A 150 -1.69 9.15 7.66
C VAL A 150 -3.19 8.93 7.82
N SER A 151 -3.88 9.82 8.52
CA SER A 151 -5.34 9.73 8.67
C SER A 151 -6.06 9.89 7.33
N ILE A 152 -5.71 10.89 6.53
CA ILE A 152 -6.31 11.10 5.21
C ILE A 152 -5.89 9.98 4.25
N GLY A 153 -4.63 9.55 4.28
CA GLY A 153 -4.13 8.45 3.47
C GLY A 153 -4.83 7.13 3.77
N GLY A 154 -5.08 6.85 5.06
CA GLY A 154 -5.83 5.70 5.52
C GLY A 154 -7.31 5.75 5.11
N LEU A 155 -7.97 6.90 5.29
CA LEU A 155 -9.34 7.12 4.83
C LEU A 155 -9.48 7.01 3.31
N THR A 156 -8.47 7.45 2.57
CA THR A 156 -8.45 7.33 1.10
C THR A 156 -8.42 5.86 0.69
N ALA A 157 -7.53 5.05 1.27
CA ALA A 157 -7.49 3.61 0.99
C ALA A 157 -8.78 2.91 1.43
N LEU A 158 -9.35 3.29 2.56
CA LEU A 158 -10.65 2.78 3.00
C LEU A 158 -11.75 3.08 1.97
N ALA A 159 -11.82 4.33 1.49
CA ALA A 159 -12.85 4.76 0.54
C ALA A 159 -12.63 4.20 -0.88
N SER A 160 -11.38 4.09 -1.34
CA SER A 160 -11.07 3.72 -2.72
C SER A 160 -10.76 2.23 -2.91
N MET A 161 -10.29 1.54 -1.87
CA MET A 161 -9.83 0.14 -1.94
C MET A 161 -10.55 -0.78 -0.95
N GLU A 162 -11.52 -0.27 -0.19
CA GLU A 162 -12.33 -1.07 0.75
C GLU A 162 -11.49 -1.78 1.82
N MET A 163 -10.35 -1.18 2.16
CA MET A 163 -9.49 -1.63 3.25
C MET A 163 -10.06 -1.15 4.60
N ASP A 164 -9.74 -1.87 5.68
CA ASP A 164 -9.90 -1.28 7.01
C ASP A 164 -8.93 -0.10 7.19
N PHE A 165 -9.21 0.76 8.17
CA PHE A 165 -8.43 1.98 8.36
C PHE A 165 -6.95 1.73 8.67
N VAL A 166 -6.62 0.69 9.44
CA VAL A 166 -5.25 0.38 9.83
C VAL A 166 -4.46 -0.13 8.63
N SER A 167 -5.03 -1.08 7.87
CA SER A 167 -4.47 -1.54 6.61
C SER A 167 -4.32 -0.38 5.62
N GLY A 168 -5.30 0.53 5.54
CA GLY A 168 -5.22 1.73 4.73
C GLY A 168 -4.10 2.70 5.17
N ALA A 169 -3.88 2.85 6.48
CA ALA A 169 -2.80 3.67 7.01
C ALA A 169 -1.42 3.08 6.65
N ILE A 170 -1.25 1.76 6.76
CA ILE A 170 -0.04 1.05 6.32
C ILE A 170 0.12 1.17 4.80
N HIS A 171 -0.98 1.13 4.05
CA HIS A 171 -1.00 1.30 2.60
C HIS A 171 -0.43 2.66 2.16
N TYR A 172 -0.85 3.73 2.82
CA TYR A 172 -0.23 5.04 2.63
C TYR A 172 1.22 5.08 3.13
N GLY A 173 1.51 4.41 4.24
CA GLY A 173 2.86 4.26 4.79
C GLY A 173 3.87 3.67 3.81
N MET A 174 3.45 2.72 2.96
CA MET A 174 4.32 2.19 1.88
C MET A 174 4.67 3.25 0.84
N TYR A 175 3.72 4.09 0.46
CA TYR A 175 3.98 5.21 -0.45
C TYR A 175 4.95 6.23 0.18
N LEU A 176 4.73 6.59 1.44
CA LEU A 176 5.64 7.46 2.19
C LEU A 176 7.05 6.85 2.32
N GLY A 177 7.14 5.57 2.70
CA GLY A 177 8.42 4.87 2.82
C GLY A 177 9.19 4.84 1.50
N ALA A 178 8.51 4.54 0.40
CA ALA A 178 9.13 4.54 -0.93
C ALA A 178 9.60 5.94 -1.35
N THR A 179 8.77 6.97 -1.18
CA THR A 179 9.14 8.35 -1.55
C THR A 179 10.29 8.90 -0.70
N VAL A 180 10.30 8.60 0.60
CA VAL A 180 11.42 8.91 1.52
C VAL A 180 12.69 8.18 1.09
N LEU A 181 12.62 6.87 0.81
CA LEU A 181 13.76 6.08 0.37
C LEU A 181 14.37 6.62 -0.93
N LEU A 182 13.53 6.97 -1.91
CA LEU A 182 14.01 7.52 -3.18
C LEU A 182 14.63 8.91 -2.98
N ARG A 183 14.10 9.75 -2.09
CA ARG A 183 14.73 11.02 -1.71
C ARG A 183 16.11 10.83 -1.09
N LEU A 184 16.25 9.88 -0.16
CA LEU A 184 17.54 9.53 0.44
C LEU A 184 18.54 9.08 -0.62
N LEU A 185 18.10 8.23 -1.55
CA LEU A 185 18.94 7.73 -2.63
C LEU A 185 19.36 8.83 -3.62
N MET A 186 18.48 9.81 -3.84
CA MET A 186 18.79 11.02 -4.61
C MET A 186 19.71 12.00 -3.86
N GLY A 187 19.92 11.83 -2.55
CA GLY A 187 20.71 12.74 -1.72
C GLY A 187 20.06 14.11 -1.50
N ILE A 188 18.73 14.19 -1.56
CA ILE A 188 17.98 15.45 -1.39
C ILE A 188 17.64 15.64 0.09
N PRO A 189 17.83 16.85 0.67
CA PRO A 189 17.43 17.13 2.05
C PRO A 189 15.90 17.07 2.24
N PHE A 190 15.47 16.78 3.48
CA PHE A 190 14.06 16.73 3.87
C PHE A 190 13.49 18.12 4.13
#